data_AF-L9ZER0-F1
#
_entry.id   AF-L9ZER0-F1
#
_cell.length_a   1.000
_cell.length_b   1.000
_cell.length_c   1.000
_cell.angle_alpha   90.00
_cell.angle_beta   90.00
_cell.angle_gamma   90.00
#
_symmetry.space_group_name_H-M   'P 1'
#
loop_
_entity.id
_entity.type
_entity.pdbx_description
1 polymer ?
#
loop_
_entity_poly.entity_id
_entity_poly.type
_entity_poly.pdbx_seq_one_letter_code
_entity_poly.pdbx_strand_id
1 'polypeptide(L)'
;MNRRQFLAVGSTASVTAVVGCLGGGGDNEGDGYGPGTESEPEERSIDPSSYKTKTFDGVDVPLAPIDDVYYWYQRQEARIADARGADQYEKAHIAGAALSTAPPYTPDDDPVADWAKDQRIVTYCGCPHHLSGLRAGKLIENGYENVYALFDGFNTWVDRGYPLEGTEVSAKRTTYEIRGQADATYAGEMVMLKQLGADRAEAAPIADDGSYTLQLHYAGSTDSRFRVEAPDYTTEGTLAELTSNTVTG
;
A
#
# COMPACT_ATOMS: atom_id res chain seq x y z
N MET A 1 38.27 -70.94 -2.08
CA MET A 1 38.40 -69.83 -1.12
C MET A 1 37.13 -69.00 -1.16
N ASN A 2 36.49 -68.79 0.00
CA ASN A 2 35.45 -67.80 0.38
C ASN A 2 34.23 -67.60 -0.54
N ARG A 3 33.05 -68.13 -0.19
CA ARG A 3 32.06 -67.73 0.86
C ARG A 3 31.03 -66.70 0.35
N ARG A 4 29.76 -67.17 0.29
CA ARG A 4 28.53 -66.56 0.89
C ARG A 4 28.03 -65.24 0.25
N GLN A 5 26.76 -64.84 0.28
CA GLN A 5 25.40 -65.41 0.45
C GLN A 5 24.48 -64.16 0.56
N PHE A 6 23.24 -64.25 0.07
CA PHE A 6 22.01 -63.58 0.55
C PHE A 6 21.77 -62.04 0.44
N LEU A 7 20.72 -61.71 -0.34
CA LEU A 7 19.46 -60.99 -0.01
C LEU A 7 19.44 -59.63 0.73
N ALA A 8 18.73 -58.67 0.13
CA ALA A 8 17.80 -57.72 0.76
C ALA A 8 16.70 -57.41 -0.30
N VAL A 9 15.41 -57.72 -0.14
CA VAL A 9 14.39 -57.05 0.72
C VAL A 9 14.51 -55.54 0.56
N GLY A 10 13.57 -54.78 -0.03
CA GLY A 10 12.12 -54.87 -0.02
C GLY A 10 11.58 -53.71 0.81
N SER A 11 11.06 -52.66 0.15
CA SER A 11 10.11 -51.71 0.75
C SER A 11 9.64 -50.68 -0.27
N THR A 12 8.35 -50.73 -0.57
CA THR A 12 7.58 -49.65 -1.16
C THR A 12 7.69 -48.41 -0.28
N ALA A 13 8.34 -47.36 -0.78
CA ALA A 13 8.22 -46.04 -0.18
C ALA A 13 6.90 -45.43 -0.69
N SER A 14 5.88 -45.48 0.16
CA SER A 14 4.73 -44.59 0.08
C SER A 14 5.22 -43.15 0.19
N VAL A 15 5.22 -42.41 -0.92
CA VAL A 15 5.41 -40.96 -0.89
C VAL A 15 4.13 -40.37 -0.32
N THR A 16 4.10 -40.19 0.99
CA THR A 16 3.17 -39.28 1.65
C THR A 16 3.43 -37.89 1.08
N ALA A 17 2.48 -37.38 0.29
CA ALA A 17 2.40 -35.96 -0.02
C ALA A 17 2.07 -35.21 1.29
N VAL A 18 3.11 -34.85 2.02
CA VAL A 18 2.98 -33.80 3.04
C VAL A 18 2.97 -32.51 2.25
N VAL A 19 1.78 -31.92 2.09
CA VAL A 19 1.64 -30.51 1.70
C VAL A 19 2.24 -29.72 2.85
N GLY A 20 3.55 -29.54 2.79
CA GLY A 20 4.30 -28.72 3.71
C GLY A 20 4.00 -27.26 3.40
N CYS A 21 3.28 -26.61 4.29
CA CYS A 21 3.42 -25.17 4.51
C CYS A 21 4.90 -24.90 4.81
N LEU A 22 5.66 -24.53 3.78
CA LEU A 22 7.04 -24.10 3.88
C LEU A 22 7.22 -22.87 2.99
N GLY A 23 7.15 -21.73 3.65
CA GLY A 23 7.52 -20.39 3.18
C GLY A 23 7.25 -19.51 4.39
N GLY A 24 8.11 -19.55 5.40
CA GLY A 24 9.45 -18.99 5.32
C GLY A 24 9.37 -17.70 6.12
N GLY A 25 9.56 -17.80 7.44
CA GLY A 25 9.78 -16.65 8.30
C GLY A 25 11.13 -16.07 7.93
N GLY A 26 11.13 -15.19 6.93
CA GLY A 26 12.16 -14.22 6.66
C GLY A 26 11.50 -12.87 6.88
N ASP A 27 12.16 -12.04 7.68
CA ASP A 27 11.80 -10.66 7.91
C ASP A 27 11.95 -9.95 6.56
N ASN A 28 10.88 -9.89 5.75
CA ASN A 28 10.92 -9.25 4.45
C ASN A 28 11.03 -7.73 4.68
N GLU A 29 12.26 -7.23 4.77
CA GLU A 29 12.57 -5.93 4.16
C GLU A 29 12.05 -5.99 2.72
N GLY A 30 11.07 -5.13 2.41
CA GLY A 30 10.25 -5.26 1.21
C GLY A 30 11.10 -5.45 -0.05
N ASP A 31 10.80 -6.48 -0.84
CA ASP A 31 11.49 -6.73 -2.10
C ASP A 31 11.13 -5.70 -3.18
N GLY A 32 10.38 -4.66 -2.84
CA GLY A 32 9.90 -3.61 -3.72
C GLY A 32 8.60 -3.95 -4.44
N TYR A 33 8.17 -5.22 -4.52
CA TYR A 33 6.92 -5.54 -5.20
C TYR A 33 5.73 -5.44 -4.27
N GLY A 34 4.62 -4.93 -4.79
CA GLY A 34 3.33 -5.02 -4.11
C GLY A 34 2.94 -6.47 -3.83
N PRO A 35 2.03 -6.71 -2.86
CA PRO A 35 1.53 -8.04 -2.59
C PRO A 35 0.82 -8.58 -3.84
N GLY A 36 1.05 -9.85 -4.16
CA GLY A 36 0.34 -10.52 -5.24
C GLY A 36 -1.17 -10.40 -5.06
N THR A 37 -1.88 -9.97 -6.09
CA THR A 37 -3.34 -9.83 -6.06
C THR A 37 -4.00 -11.07 -6.66
N GLU A 38 -5.19 -11.44 -6.18
CA GLU A 38 -5.96 -12.58 -6.74
C GLU A 38 -6.48 -12.30 -8.16
N SER A 39 -6.58 -11.02 -8.53
CA SER A 39 -7.01 -10.56 -9.85
C SER A 39 -6.22 -9.33 -10.28
N GLU A 40 -5.50 -9.44 -11.40
CA GLU A 40 -4.81 -8.31 -12.02
C GLU A 40 -5.79 -7.42 -12.81
N PRO A 41 -5.56 -6.09 -12.86
CA PRO A 41 -6.32 -5.21 -13.75
C PRO A 41 -6.07 -5.59 -15.23
N GLU A 42 -7.07 -5.32 -16.07
CA GLU A 42 -6.95 -5.49 -17.53
C GLU A 42 -5.74 -4.72 -18.07
N GLU A 43 -5.00 -5.36 -18.98
CA GLU A 43 -3.79 -4.79 -19.55
C GLU A 43 -4.11 -3.49 -20.31
N ARG A 44 -3.32 -2.44 -20.04
CA ARG A 44 -3.39 -1.16 -20.77
C ARG A 44 -2.01 -0.70 -21.21
N SER A 45 -1.96 -0.10 -22.39
CA SER A 45 -0.74 0.52 -22.91
C SER A 45 -0.45 1.81 -22.14
N ILE A 46 0.77 1.92 -21.62
CA ILE A 46 1.30 3.12 -20.96
C ILE A 46 2.58 3.51 -21.70
N ASP A 47 2.74 4.78 -22.02
CA ASP A 47 3.94 5.34 -22.66
C ASP A 47 4.69 6.24 -21.66
N PRO A 48 5.68 5.71 -20.92
CA PRO A 48 6.42 6.49 -19.94
C PRO A 48 7.28 7.60 -20.56
N SER A 49 7.55 7.55 -21.87
CA SER A 49 8.32 8.60 -22.55
C SER A 49 7.55 9.92 -22.65
N SER A 50 6.23 9.87 -22.48
CA SER A 50 5.34 11.05 -22.47
C SER A 50 5.31 11.79 -21.13
N TYR A 51 5.91 11.23 -20.07
CA TYR A 51 5.86 11.82 -18.75
C TYR A 51 6.65 13.13 -18.66
N LYS A 52 6.16 14.04 -17.82
CA LYS A 52 6.89 15.27 -17.50
C LYS A 52 8.16 14.90 -16.73
N THR A 53 9.27 15.54 -17.06
CA THR A 53 10.52 15.41 -16.31
C THR A 53 10.74 16.62 -15.40
N LYS A 54 11.50 16.40 -14.32
CA LYS A 54 12.05 17.46 -13.50
C LYS A 54 13.50 17.15 -13.16
N THR A 55 14.35 18.17 -13.18
CA THR A 55 15.78 18.03 -12.87
C THR A 55 16.02 17.99 -11.37
N PHE A 56 16.79 17.01 -10.91
CA PHE A 56 17.29 16.86 -9.53
C PHE A 56 18.79 16.61 -9.60
N ASP A 57 19.59 17.47 -8.98
CA ASP A 57 21.06 17.41 -9.01
C ASP A 57 21.66 17.23 -10.43
N GLY A 58 21.03 17.87 -11.42
CA GLY A 58 21.48 17.82 -12.81
C GLY A 58 20.98 16.61 -13.61
N VAL A 59 20.17 15.74 -13.01
CA VAL A 59 19.57 14.57 -13.65
C VAL A 59 18.08 14.80 -13.90
N ASP A 60 17.64 14.62 -15.13
CA ASP A 60 16.21 14.69 -15.49
C ASP A 60 15.50 13.40 -15.09
N VAL A 61 14.57 13.51 -14.15
CA VAL A 61 13.79 12.39 -13.64
C VAL A 61 12.36 12.46 -14.18
N PRO A 62 11.85 11.39 -14.83
CA PRO A 62 10.45 11.32 -15.23
C PRO A 62 9.53 11.16 -14.03
N LEU A 63 8.44 11.93 -14.00
CA LEU A 63 7.45 11.94 -12.94
C LEU A 63 6.24 11.08 -13.35
N ALA A 64 6.11 9.90 -12.76
CA ALA A 64 5.05 8.95 -13.08
C ALA A 64 3.75 9.33 -12.32
N PRO A 65 2.60 9.47 -13.03
CA PRO A 65 1.30 9.71 -12.39
C PRO A 65 0.87 8.55 -11.49
N ILE A 66 0.18 8.84 -10.39
CA ILE A 66 -0.22 7.82 -9.42
C ILE A 66 -1.05 6.67 -10.00
N ASP A 67 -1.95 6.94 -10.97
CA ASP A 67 -2.80 5.89 -11.55
C ASP A 67 -1.96 4.88 -12.38
N ASP A 68 -0.89 5.33 -13.03
CA ASP A 68 0.04 4.47 -13.79
C ASP A 68 0.96 3.68 -12.85
N VAL A 69 1.44 4.32 -11.78
CA VAL A 69 2.21 3.63 -10.73
C VAL A 69 1.37 2.56 -10.04
N TYR A 70 0.11 2.85 -9.70
CA TYR A 70 -0.77 1.87 -9.06
C TYR A 70 -1.09 0.70 -10.00
N TYR A 71 -1.30 0.96 -11.29
CA TYR A 71 -1.44 -0.11 -12.28
C TYR A 71 -0.20 -1.03 -12.33
N TRP A 72 1.01 -0.47 -12.41
CA TRP A 72 2.24 -1.28 -12.39
C TRP A 72 2.41 -2.04 -11.07
N TYR A 73 2.07 -1.40 -9.96
CA TYR A 73 2.13 -1.99 -8.63
C TYR A 73 1.22 -3.22 -8.51
N GLN A 74 -0.03 -3.13 -8.95
CA GLN A 74 -0.99 -4.25 -8.89
C GLN A 74 -0.56 -5.46 -9.72
N ARG A 75 0.18 -5.22 -10.81
CA ARG A 75 0.68 -6.23 -11.73
C ARG A 75 2.11 -6.68 -11.42
N GLN A 76 2.70 -6.17 -10.32
CA GLN A 76 4.10 -6.40 -9.95
C GLN A 76 5.08 -6.08 -11.10
N GLU A 77 4.76 -5.07 -11.92
CA GLU A 77 5.57 -4.61 -13.05
C GLU A 77 6.51 -3.44 -12.68
N ALA A 78 6.53 -3.04 -11.41
CA ALA A 78 7.43 -2.04 -10.87
C ALA A 78 7.80 -2.40 -9.42
N ARG A 79 9.06 -2.10 -9.06
CA ARG A 79 9.53 -2.15 -7.68
C ARG A 79 9.48 -0.75 -7.07
N ILE A 80 8.95 -0.65 -5.86
CA ILE A 80 8.70 0.59 -5.14
C ILE A 80 9.82 0.83 -4.12
N ALA A 81 10.39 2.03 -4.13
CA ALA A 81 11.46 2.45 -3.24
C ALA A 81 11.05 3.69 -2.41
N ASP A 82 11.05 3.56 -1.09
CA ASP A 82 10.77 4.66 -0.17
C ASP A 82 12.00 5.52 0.05
N ALA A 83 11.96 6.77 -0.42
CA ALA A 83 13.08 7.71 -0.31
C ALA A 83 13.09 8.50 1.01
N ARG A 84 12.16 8.24 1.92
CA ARG A 84 12.06 8.88 3.25
C ARG A 84 13.03 8.24 4.25
N GLY A 85 13.03 8.72 5.49
CA GLY A 85 13.81 8.14 6.58
C GLY A 85 13.13 6.92 7.23
N ALA A 86 13.94 6.09 7.91
CA ALA A 86 13.52 4.85 8.57
C ALA A 86 12.31 5.03 9.50
N ASP A 87 12.31 6.04 10.37
CA ASP A 87 11.17 6.32 11.27
C ASP A 87 9.84 6.50 10.53
N GLN A 88 9.85 7.09 9.33
CA GLN A 88 8.63 7.27 8.54
C GLN A 88 8.19 5.96 7.89
N TYR A 89 9.16 5.20 7.37
CA TYR A 89 8.95 3.89 6.78
C TYR A 89 8.37 2.91 7.80
N GLU A 90 8.99 2.78 8.98
CA GLU A 90 8.56 1.88 10.06
C GLU A 90 7.12 2.15 10.52
N LYS A 91 6.68 3.41 10.52
CA LYS A 91 5.31 3.79 10.88
C LYS A 91 4.30 3.42 9.80
N ALA A 92 4.55 3.87 8.57
CA ALA A 92 3.69 3.58 7.43
C ALA A 92 4.43 3.79 6.11
N HIS A 93 4.46 2.78 5.26
CA HIS A 93 5.03 2.79 3.91
C HIS A 93 4.08 2.07 2.93
N ILE A 94 4.35 2.22 1.63
CA ILE A 94 3.63 1.45 0.59
C ILE A 94 3.94 -0.02 0.81
N ALA A 95 2.90 -0.87 0.88
CA ALA A 95 3.11 -2.29 1.16
C ALA A 95 4.04 -2.94 0.14
N GLY A 96 5.08 -3.62 0.63
CA GLY A 96 6.14 -4.25 -0.15
C GLY A 96 7.27 -3.32 -0.61
N ALA A 97 7.19 -2.01 -0.36
CA ALA A 97 8.26 -1.08 -0.74
C ALA A 97 9.56 -1.37 0.00
N ALA A 98 10.70 -1.11 -0.65
CA ALA A 98 12.01 -1.16 0.00
C ALA A 98 12.41 0.22 0.55
N LEU A 99 12.98 0.27 1.76
CA LEU A 99 13.57 1.50 2.28
C LEU A 99 14.86 1.84 1.51
N SER A 100 14.86 2.95 0.77
CA SER A 100 15.98 3.40 -0.05
C SER A 100 16.14 4.92 0.11
N THR A 101 16.55 5.33 1.31
CA THR A 101 16.63 6.72 1.74
C THR A 101 17.37 7.60 0.73
N ALA A 102 16.84 8.79 0.44
CA ALA A 102 17.48 9.72 -0.47
C ALA A 102 18.87 10.19 0.02
N PRO A 103 19.78 10.57 -0.92
CA PRO A 103 21.03 11.23 -0.56
C PRO A 103 20.82 12.49 0.30
N PRO A 104 21.78 12.83 1.18
CA PRO A 104 23.05 12.15 1.44
C PRO A 104 22.95 11.00 2.46
N TYR A 105 21.73 10.57 2.81
CA TYR A 105 21.48 9.60 3.89
C TYR A 105 21.20 8.18 3.38
N THR A 106 21.48 7.91 2.10
CA THR A 106 21.40 6.56 1.55
C THR A 106 22.40 5.66 2.29
N PRO A 107 21.95 4.55 2.90
CA PRO A 107 22.85 3.66 3.63
C PRO A 107 23.71 2.81 2.67
N ASP A 108 24.81 2.26 3.16
CA ASP A 108 25.72 1.41 2.36
C ASP A 108 25.07 0.07 1.97
N ASP A 109 24.15 -0.43 2.80
CA ASP A 109 23.38 -1.66 2.63
C ASP A 109 21.99 -1.40 2.03
N ASP A 110 21.88 -0.42 1.14
CA ASP A 110 20.63 -0.08 0.45
C ASP A 110 20.10 -1.28 -0.38
N PRO A 111 18.90 -1.81 -0.07
CA PRO A 111 18.36 -3.00 -0.72
C PRO A 111 18.16 -2.84 -2.23
N VAL A 112 18.02 -1.60 -2.73
CA VAL A 112 17.90 -1.34 -4.16
C VAL A 112 19.18 -1.66 -4.92
N ALA A 113 20.34 -1.66 -4.25
CA ALA A 113 21.63 -1.96 -4.88
C ALA A 113 21.69 -3.37 -5.50
N ASP A 114 20.92 -4.32 -4.96
CA ASP A 114 20.84 -5.70 -5.46
C ASP A 114 19.85 -5.89 -6.61
N TRP A 115 19.14 -4.83 -7.01
CA TRP A 115 18.13 -4.89 -8.06
C TRP A 115 18.79 -4.82 -9.44
N ALA A 116 18.24 -5.55 -10.41
CA ALA A 116 18.74 -5.52 -11.78
C ALA A 116 18.50 -4.15 -12.42
N LYS A 117 19.45 -3.67 -13.23
CA LYS A 117 19.47 -2.29 -13.75
C LYS A 117 18.36 -2.01 -14.76
N ASP A 118 17.85 -3.04 -15.42
CA ASP A 118 16.74 -2.98 -16.38
C ASP A 118 15.36 -3.00 -15.70
N GLN A 119 15.28 -3.27 -14.40
CA GLN A 119 14.02 -3.28 -13.67
C GLN A 119 13.40 -1.88 -13.60
N ARG A 120 12.06 -1.84 -13.68
CA ARG A 120 11.28 -0.63 -13.44
C ARG A 120 11.25 -0.31 -11.95
N ILE A 121 11.74 0.88 -11.60
CA ILE A 121 11.82 1.37 -10.22
C ILE A 121 10.99 2.65 -10.11
N VAL A 122 10.12 2.71 -9.10
CA VAL A 122 9.41 3.93 -8.74
C VAL A 122 9.81 4.35 -7.34
N THR A 123 10.45 5.51 -7.22
CA THR A 123 10.74 6.12 -5.91
C THR A 123 9.57 6.98 -5.45
N TYR A 124 9.34 7.05 -4.14
CA TYR A 124 8.36 7.99 -3.58
C TYR A 124 8.87 8.67 -2.31
N CYS A 125 8.26 9.79 -1.95
CA CYS A 125 8.50 10.49 -0.69
C CYS A 125 7.19 11.02 -0.13
N GLY A 126 7.21 11.72 1.01
CA GLY A 126 5.99 12.21 1.66
C GLY A 126 5.17 13.14 0.76
N CYS A 127 5.82 14.15 0.17
CA CYS A 127 5.18 15.16 -0.66
C CYS A 127 6.16 15.77 -1.68
N PRO A 128 5.62 16.27 -2.80
CA PRO A 128 5.23 15.43 -3.92
C PRO A 128 6.42 14.56 -4.40
N HIS A 129 7.59 15.15 -4.63
CA HIS A 129 8.68 14.39 -5.24
C HIS A 129 10.09 14.97 -5.00
N HIS A 130 10.37 15.64 -3.88
CA HIS A 130 11.73 16.18 -3.66
C HIS A 130 12.75 15.07 -3.36
N LEU A 131 12.55 14.31 -2.27
CA LEU A 131 13.46 13.22 -1.90
C LEU A 131 13.41 12.07 -2.90
N SER A 132 12.22 11.73 -3.42
CA SER A 132 12.08 10.69 -4.44
C SER A 132 12.78 11.07 -5.74
N GLY A 133 12.72 12.34 -6.15
CA GLY A 133 13.47 12.84 -7.29
C GLY A 133 14.98 12.77 -7.09
N LEU A 134 15.50 13.15 -5.91
CA LEU A 134 16.92 13.00 -5.58
C LEU A 134 17.37 11.53 -5.62
N ARG A 135 16.57 10.63 -5.03
CA ARG A 135 16.87 9.19 -5.05
C ARG A 135 16.81 8.61 -6.46
N ALA A 136 15.78 8.94 -7.24
CA ALA A 136 15.63 8.50 -8.62
C ALA A 136 16.79 9.01 -9.50
N GLY A 137 17.16 10.28 -9.36
CA GLY A 137 18.31 10.86 -10.04
C GLY A 137 19.58 10.07 -9.72
N LYS A 138 19.79 9.73 -8.44
CA LYS A 138 20.96 8.95 -8.05
C LYS A 138 20.98 7.53 -8.64
N LEU A 139 19.81 6.89 -8.73
CA LEU A 139 19.69 5.58 -9.39
C LEU A 139 19.99 5.69 -10.89
N ILE A 140 19.49 6.71 -11.58
CA ILE A 140 19.79 6.94 -13.00
C ILE A 140 21.30 7.14 -13.21
N GLU A 141 21.98 7.94 -12.38
CA GLU A 141 23.45 8.09 -12.44
C GLU A 141 24.18 6.75 -12.23
N ASN A 142 23.62 5.89 -11.36
CA ASN A 142 24.15 4.57 -11.07
C ASN A 142 23.76 3.51 -12.13
N GLY A 143 23.21 3.94 -13.27
CA GLY A 143 22.97 3.11 -14.45
C GLY A 143 21.67 2.30 -14.45
N TYR A 144 20.70 2.62 -13.59
CA TYR A 144 19.36 2.03 -13.70
C TYR A 144 18.59 2.69 -14.85
N GLU A 145 17.92 1.87 -15.67
CA GLU A 145 17.37 2.28 -16.96
C GLU A 145 15.93 2.81 -16.86
N ASN A 146 15.12 2.21 -16.00
CA ASN A 146 13.68 2.44 -15.93
C ASN A 146 13.26 3.05 -14.58
N VAL A 147 13.77 4.24 -14.26
CA VAL A 147 13.57 4.88 -12.95
C VAL A 147 12.62 6.08 -13.06
N TYR A 148 11.64 6.13 -12.16
CA TYR A 148 10.62 7.18 -12.08
C TYR A 148 10.47 7.66 -10.65
N ALA A 149 10.08 8.93 -10.47
CA ALA A 149 9.57 9.40 -9.18
C ALA A 149 8.04 9.47 -9.23
N LEU A 150 7.36 8.96 -8.20
CA LEU A 150 5.91 9.12 -8.06
C LEU A 150 5.59 10.62 -7.97
N PHE A 151 4.75 11.10 -8.89
CA PHE A 151 4.41 12.52 -9.01
C PHE A 151 3.68 13.05 -7.76
N ASP A 152 2.70 12.30 -7.27
CA ASP A 152 1.78 12.75 -6.22
C ASP A 152 2.33 12.57 -4.79
N GLY A 153 3.20 11.57 -4.59
CA GLY A 153 3.81 11.22 -3.32
C GLY A 153 2.96 10.29 -2.44
N PHE A 154 3.51 9.96 -1.27
CA PHE A 154 2.95 8.99 -0.32
C PHE A 154 1.59 9.42 0.23
N ASN A 155 1.40 10.71 0.53
CA ASN A 155 0.15 11.19 1.12
C ASN A 155 -1.04 10.91 0.19
N THR A 156 -0.87 11.10 -1.12
CA THR A 156 -1.92 10.77 -2.09
C THR A 156 -2.14 9.26 -2.20
N TRP A 157 -1.11 8.43 -2.08
CA TRP A 157 -1.25 6.97 -2.00
C TRP A 157 -2.12 6.55 -0.80
N VAL A 158 -1.85 7.13 0.37
CA VAL A 158 -2.68 6.95 1.57
C VAL A 158 -4.11 7.41 1.31
N ASP A 159 -4.27 8.59 0.69
CA ASP A 159 -5.60 9.16 0.47
C ASP A 159 -6.46 8.36 -0.50
N ARG A 160 -5.84 7.69 -1.48
CA ARG A 160 -6.49 6.75 -2.40
C ARG A 160 -6.80 5.39 -1.77
N GLY A 161 -6.41 5.15 -0.51
CA GLY A 161 -6.63 3.87 0.18
C GLY A 161 -5.83 2.70 -0.43
N TYR A 162 -4.71 3.01 -1.08
CA TYR A 162 -3.82 2.00 -1.64
C TYR A 162 -3.08 1.23 -0.53
N PRO A 163 -2.52 0.03 -0.82
CA PRO A 163 -2.01 -0.84 0.24
C PRO A 163 -0.83 -0.21 0.98
N LEU A 164 -0.81 -0.40 2.29
CA LEU A 164 0.21 0.12 3.20
C LEU A 164 0.68 -0.99 4.14
N GLU A 165 1.90 -0.84 4.64
CA GLU A 165 2.52 -1.64 5.69
C GLU A 165 3.17 -0.72 6.73
N GLY A 166 3.37 -1.20 7.95
CA GLY A 166 4.00 -0.43 9.03
C GLY A 166 3.35 -0.65 10.38
N THR A 167 4.02 -0.19 11.43
CA THR A 167 3.61 -0.33 12.83
C THR A 167 2.35 0.47 13.19
N GLU A 168 2.05 1.53 12.43
CA GLU A 168 0.87 2.39 12.60
C GLU A 168 -0.20 2.14 11.51
N VAL A 169 -0.01 1.10 10.67
CA VAL A 169 -0.98 0.68 9.65
C VAL A 169 -1.78 -0.51 10.18
N SER A 170 -3.10 -0.42 10.15
CA SER A 170 -3.94 -1.58 10.42
C SER A 170 -3.75 -2.60 9.29
N ALA A 171 -3.15 -3.76 9.57
CA ALA A 171 -2.82 -4.83 8.60
C ALA A 171 -4.00 -5.41 7.79
N LYS A 172 -5.22 -4.98 8.09
CA LYS A 172 -6.39 -5.20 7.25
C LYS A 172 -6.79 -3.84 6.70
N ARG A 173 -6.91 -3.69 5.38
CA ARG A 173 -7.88 -2.74 4.81
C ARG A 173 -9.20 -3.08 5.49
N THR A 174 -9.49 -2.37 6.56
CA THR A 174 -10.59 -2.71 7.43
C THR A 174 -11.74 -1.96 6.84
N THR A 175 -12.76 -2.69 6.41
CA THR A 175 -14.05 -2.08 6.19
C THR A 175 -14.61 -1.75 7.56
N TYR A 176 -14.64 -0.46 7.87
CA TYR A 176 -15.31 0.03 9.06
C TYR A 176 -16.78 0.23 8.71
N GLU A 177 -17.66 -0.43 9.47
CA GLU A 177 -19.09 -0.21 9.40
C GLU A 177 -19.49 0.70 10.56
N ILE A 178 -19.83 1.95 10.25
CA ILE A 178 -20.36 2.91 11.21
C ILE A 178 -21.88 2.86 11.08
N ARG A 179 -22.52 2.20 12.06
CA ARG A 179 -23.98 2.13 12.16
C ARG A 179 -24.48 3.36 12.89
N GLY A 180 -25.56 3.96 12.42
CA GLY A 180 -26.20 5.05 13.13
C GLY A 180 -27.70 5.11 12.92
N GLN A 181 -28.31 6.04 13.64
CA GLN A 181 -29.75 6.24 13.70
C GLN A 181 -30.06 7.72 13.65
N ALA A 182 -30.65 8.15 12.54
CA ALA A 182 -31.26 9.47 12.38
C ALA A 182 -32.78 9.39 12.60
N ASP A 183 -33.43 10.55 12.65
CA ASP A 183 -34.89 10.64 12.60
C ASP A 183 -35.41 10.07 11.27
N ALA A 184 -36.38 9.15 11.33
CA ALA A 184 -36.95 8.47 10.18
C ALA A 184 -37.65 9.41 9.18
N THR A 185 -37.98 10.65 9.59
CA THR A 185 -38.49 11.67 8.67
C THR A 185 -37.50 12.05 7.56
N TYR A 186 -36.21 11.78 7.77
CA TYR A 186 -35.15 11.98 6.78
C TYR A 186 -34.87 10.74 5.91
N ALA A 187 -35.76 9.74 5.88
CA ALA A 187 -35.61 8.58 5.02
C ALA A 187 -35.34 8.98 3.55
N GLY A 188 -34.31 8.37 2.96
CA GLY A 188 -33.82 8.70 1.61
C GLY A 188 -32.82 9.86 1.54
N GLU A 189 -32.64 10.64 2.61
CA GLU A 189 -31.54 11.61 2.69
C GLU A 189 -30.19 10.92 2.98
N MET A 190 -29.10 11.65 2.75
CA MET A 190 -27.75 11.10 2.87
C MET A 190 -27.10 11.52 4.18
N VAL A 191 -26.46 10.56 4.85
CA VAL A 191 -25.49 10.83 5.92
C VAL A 191 -24.10 10.85 5.31
N MET A 192 -23.26 11.78 5.75
CA MET A 192 -21.88 11.92 5.30
C MET A 192 -20.91 11.50 6.41
N LEU A 193 -19.93 10.67 6.06
CA LEU A 193 -18.71 10.50 6.84
C LEU A 193 -17.62 11.36 6.21
N LYS A 194 -16.93 12.19 6.99
CA LYS A 194 -15.80 13.00 6.52
C LYS A 194 -14.59 12.77 7.39
N GLN A 195 -13.42 12.57 6.80
CA GLN A 195 -12.18 12.59 7.59
C GLN A 195 -11.77 14.02 7.91
N LEU A 196 -11.46 14.29 9.18
CA LEU A 196 -10.96 15.60 9.59
C LEU A 196 -9.51 15.77 9.14
N GLY A 197 -9.24 16.83 8.38
CA GLY A 197 -7.90 17.15 7.88
C GLY A 197 -7.49 16.43 6.60
N ALA A 198 -8.41 15.70 5.95
CA ALA A 198 -8.20 15.08 4.64
C ALA A 198 -9.43 15.30 3.73
N ASP A 199 -9.23 15.36 2.42
CA ASP A 199 -10.32 15.47 1.45
C ASP A 199 -10.90 14.08 1.12
N ARG A 200 -11.53 13.47 2.12
CA ARG A 200 -12.15 12.14 2.02
C ARG A 200 -13.52 12.15 2.65
N ALA A 201 -14.50 11.67 1.91
CA ALA A 201 -15.86 11.54 2.36
C ALA A 201 -16.52 10.26 1.81
N GLU A 202 -17.34 9.63 2.65
CA GLU A 202 -18.22 8.53 2.28
C GLU A 202 -19.67 8.95 2.55
N ALA A 203 -20.63 8.34 1.87
CA ALA A 203 -22.04 8.65 2.04
C ALA A 203 -22.90 7.40 2.06
N ALA A 204 -23.96 7.40 2.88
CA ALA A 204 -24.95 6.34 2.92
C ALA A 204 -26.36 6.93 3.06
N PRO A 205 -27.38 6.33 2.41
CA PRO A 205 -28.76 6.76 2.57
C PRO A 205 -29.32 6.34 3.94
N ILE A 206 -30.26 7.14 4.45
CA ILE A 206 -31.08 6.82 5.62
C ILE A 206 -32.23 5.91 5.18
N ALA A 207 -32.41 4.78 5.86
CA ALA A 207 -33.51 3.84 5.62
C ALA A 207 -34.85 4.37 6.17
N ASP A 208 -35.95 3.71 5.81
CA ASP A 208 -37.31 4.09 6.23
C ASP A 208 -37.51 4.10 7.76
N ASP A 209 -36.70 3.34 8.49
CA ASP A 209 -36.70 3.30 9.96
C ASP A 209 -35.69 4.27 10.60
N GLY A 210 -35.03 5.11 9.79
CA GLY A 210 -34.00 6.06 10.23
C GLY A 210 -32.60 5.46 10.40
N SER A 211 -32.44 4.15 10.22
CA SER A 211 -31.12 3.52 10.33
C SER A 211 -30.25 3.81 9.10
N TYR A 212 -28.93 3.83 9.30
CA TYR A 212 -27.97 3.90 8.19
C TYR A 212 -26.69 3.14 8.54
N THR A 213 -25.92 2.77 7.51
CA THR A 213 -24.59 2.17 7.67
C THR A 213 -23.62 2.83 6.70
N LEU A 214 -22.66 3.58 7.24
CA LEU A 214 -21.54 4.12 6.46
C LEU A 214 -20.46 3.05 6.38
N GLN A 215 -20.03 2.73 5.16
CA GLN A 215 -18.90 1.85 4.92
C GLN A 215 -17.69 2.68 4.56
N LEU A 216 -16.61 2.49 5.31
CA LEU A 216 -15.34 3.13 5.04
C LEU A 216 -14.29 2.05 4.81
N HIS A 217 -13.69 2.03 3.63
CA HIS A 217 -12.51 1.23 3.34
C HIS A 217 -11.27 2.04 3.70
N TYR A 218 -10.68 1.80 4.87
CA TYR A 218 -9.61 2.63 5.38
C TYR A 218 -8.43 1.80 5.89
N ALA A 219 -7.24 2.26 5.50
CA ALA A 219 -5.95 1.71 5.91
C ALA A 219 -5.04 2.78 6.52
N GLY A 220 -5.56 3.99 6.78
CA GLY A 220 -4.81 5.04 7.46
C GLY A 220 -4.84 4.86 8.99
N SER A 221 -4.20 5.79 9.71
CA SER A 221 -4.04 5.72 11.16
C SER A 221 -5.38 5.58 11.90
N THR A 222 -5.46 4.67 12.87
CA THR A 222 -6.63 4.48 13.74
C THR A 222 -6.93 5.68 14.65
N ASP A 223 -5.95 6.57 14.83
CA ASP A 223 -6.10 7.83 15.59
C ASP A 223 -6.72 8.95 14.75
N SER A 224 -6.91 8.71 13.45
CA SER A 224 -7.57 9.67 12.57
C SER A 224 -8.99 9.94 13.04
N ARG A 225 -9.38 11.21 13.03
CA ARG A 225 -10.71 11.64 13.44
C ARG A 225 -11.63 11.78 12.24
N PHE A 226 -12.86 11.36 12.44
CA PHE A 226 -13.93 11.42 11.45
C PHE A 226 -15.12 12.16 12.02
N ARG A 227 -15.88 12.81 11.15
CA ARG A 227 -17.15 13.44 11.45
C ARG A 227 -18.26 12.72 10.71
N VAL A 228 -19.31 12.37 11.43
CA VAL A 228 -20.58 11.92 10.87
C VAL A 228 -21.53 13.11 10.87
N GLU A 229 -22.03 13.48 9.69
CA GLU A 229 -23.01 14.55 9.49
C GLU A 229 -24.32 13.93 8.98
N ALA A 230 -25.29 13.80 9.88
CA ALA A 230 -26.68 13.46 9.56
C ALA A 230 -27.53 14.74 9.51
N PRO A 231 -28.74 14.72 8.92
CA PRO A 231 -29.60 15.90 8.86
C PRO A 231 -29.97 16.50 10.22
N ASP A 232 -30.06 15.68 11.26
CA ASP A 232 -30.52 16.04 12.60
C ASP A 232 -29.42 16.07 13.68
N TYR A 233 -28.21 15.58 13.38
CA TYR A 233 -27.07 15.68 14.30
C TYR A 233 -25.71 15.63 13.61
N THR A 234 -24.69 15.99 14.38
CA THR A 234 -23.29 15.83 13.98
C THR A 234 -22.49 15.26 15.15
N THR A 235 -21.66 14.26 14.88
CA THR A 235 -20.74 13.70 15.86
C THR A 235 -19.33 13.55 15.29
N GLU A 236 -18.32 13.61 16.15
CA GLU A 236 -16.92 13.43 15.78
C GLU A 236 -16.26 12.39 16.68
N GLY A 237 -15.44 11.52 16.10
CA GLY A 237 -14.73 10.49 16.84
C GLY A 237 -13.65 9.81 16.01
N THR A 238 -12.84 9.01 16.68
CA THR A 238 -11.99 8.00 16.04
C THR A 238 -12.84 6.88 15.46
N LEU A 239 -12.25 6.05 14.59
CA LEU A 239 -12.96 4.87 14.08
C LEU A 239 -13.32 3.88 15.18
N ALA A 240 -12.49 3.76 16.23
CA ALA A 240 -12.79 2.92 17.38
C ALA A 240 -14.05 3.40 18.11
N GLU A 241 -14.20 4.71 18.33
CA GLU A 241 -15.37 5.29 18.97
C GLU A 241 -16.62 5.13 18.09
N LEU A 242 -16.54 5.51 16.82
CA LEU A 242 -17.68 5.51 15.89
C LEU A 242 -18.17 4.11 15.49
N THR A 243 -17.34 3.08 15.64
CA THR A 243 -17.73 1.68 15.38
C THR A 243 -18.08 0.89 16.64
N SER A 244 -17.83 1.45 17.83
CA SER A 244 -18.12 0.76 19.10
C SER A 244 -19.61 0.63 19.39
N ASN A 245 -20.42 1.61 18.96
CA ASN A 245 -21.85 1.71 19.24
C ASN A 245 -22.58 2.36 18.06
N THR A 246 -23.91 2.24 18.04
CA THR A 246 -24.76 3.00 17.13
C THR A 246 -24.56 4.49 17.37
N VAL A 247 -24.16 5.20 16.33
CA VAL A 247 -24.01 6.65 16.34
C VAL A 247 -25.39 7.31 16.39
N THR A 248 -25.58 8.21 17.34
CA THR A 248 -26.78 9.04 17.49
C THR A 248 -26.37 10.46 17.90
N GLY A 249 -27.29 11.41 17.77
CA GLY A 249 -27.20 12.72 18.41
C GLY A 249 -27.40 12.69 19.93
#